data_AF-A0A7G2TX65-F1
#
_entry.id   AF-A0A7G2TX65-F1
#
_cell.length_a   1.000
_cell.length_b   1.000
_cell.length_c   1.000
_cell.angle_alpha   90.00
_cell.angle_beta   90.00
_cell.angle_gamma   90.00
#
_symmetry.space_group_name_H-M   'P 1'
#
loop_
_entity.id
_entity.type
_entity.pdbx_description
1 polymer ?
#
loop_
_entity_poly.entity_id
_entity_poly.type
_entity_poly.pdbx_seq_one_letter_code
_entity_poly.pdbx_strand_id
1 'polypeptide(L)'
;MYTKQIAFNVLAQIDTLEDNGYTREEMALVGETRRILDAPGMQINPTAVQVPVFFGHSEAIHLETRDKLSAVQACRLLADAPGLTVVDTPEAGGYASAVTDAANQDEVFVSRIREDISCENGLN
;
A
#
# COMPACT_ATOMS: atom_id res chain seq x y z
N MET A 1 16.55 -14.62 -10.95
CA MET A 1 15.79 -15.54 -11.83
C MET A 1 14.57 -15.98 -11.05
N TYR A 2 13.35 -15.86 -11.60
CA TYR A 2 12.15 -16.26 -10.88
C TYR A 2 12.11 -17.78 -10.67
N THR A 3 11.67 -18.22 -9.50
CA THR A 3 11.51 -19.65 -9.17
C THR A 3 10.30 -20.28 -9.86
N LYS A 4 9.38 -19.45 -10.37
CA LYS A 4 8.15 -19.82 -11.08
C LYS A 4 7.89 -18.85 -12.24
N GLN A 5 7.06 -19.26 -13.20
CA GLN A 5 6.62 -18.39 -14.29
C GLN A 5 5.89 -17.15 -13.74
N ILE A 6 6.26 -15.97 -14.21
CA ILE A 6 5.60 -14.70 -13.81
C ILE A 6 4.51 -14.25 -14.78
N ALA A 7 4.61 -14.58 -16.07
CA ALA A 7 3.60 -14.21 -17.06
C ALA A 7 2.24 -14.84 -16.69
N PHE A 8 1.22 -13.99 -16.56
CA PHE A 8 -0.14 -14.35 -16.16
C PHE A 8 -0.21 -15.06 -14.79
N ASN A 9 0.69 -14.71 -13.86
CA ASN A 9 0.77 -15.33 -12.54
C ASN A 9 1.04 -14.30 -11.43
N VAL A 10 0.89 -14.71 -10.17
CA VAL A 10 1.24 -13.93 -8.98
C VAL A 10 2.17 -14.76 -8.11
N LEU A 11 3.31 -14.20 -7.71
CA LEU A 11 4.29 -14.90 -6.88
C LEU A 11 4.34 -14.25 -5.50
N ALA A 12 3.92 -14.99 -4.47
CA ALA A 12 3.90 -14.54 -3.08
C ALA A 12 5.27 -14.69 -2.38
N GLN A 13 6.36 -14.42 -3.10
CA GLN A 13 7.70 -14.41 -2.54
C GLN A 13 8.57 -13.44 -3.34
N ILE A 14 9.01 -12.37 -2.69
CA ILE A 14 10.01 -11.43 -3.19
C ILE A 14 11.23 -11.54 -2.28
N ASP A 15 12.41 -11.80 -2.86
CA ASP A 15 13.65 -12.07 -2.11
C ASP A 15 13.61 -13.38 -1.26
N THR A 16 14.54 -13.54 -0.33
CA THR A 16 14.71 -14.73 0.51
C THR A 16 13.74 -14.76 1.68
N LEU A 17 13.34 -15.96 2.09
CA LEU A 17 12.62 -16.16 3.36
C LEU A 17 13.58 -15.98 4.53
N GLU A 18 13.08 -15.37 5.59
CA GLU A 18 13.73 -15.17 6.88
C GLU A 18 13.21 -16.22 7.89
N ASP A 19 13.88 -16.37 9.04
CA ASP A 19 13.58 -17.42 10.03
C ASP A 19 12.15 -17.36 10.61
N ASN A 20 11.49 -16.19 10.54
CA ASN A 20 10.13 -15.97 11.01
C ASN A 20 9.05 -16.27 9.95
N GLY A 21 9.43 -16.72 8.76
CA GLY A 21 8.53 -17.07 7.66
C GLY A 21 8.11 -15.91 6.76
N TYR A 22 8.53 -14.68 7.06
CA TYR A 22 8.40 -13.54 6.15
C TYR A 22 9.52 -13.55 5.13
N THR A 23 9.35 -12.81 4.05
CA THR A 23 10.41 -12.49 3.11
C THR A 23 11.24 -11.29 3.58
N ARG A 24 12.45 -11.15 3.04
CA ARG A 24 13.28 -9.98 3.29
C ARG A 24 12.60 -8.67 2.88
N GLU A 25 11.89 -8.65 1.76
CA GLU A 25 11.13 -7.48 1.31
C GLU A 25 10.06 -7.07 2.33
N GLU A 26 9.29 -8.03 2.83
CA GLU A 26 8.29 -7.79 3.88
C GLU A 26 8.93 -7.26 5.17
N MET A 27 10.05 -7.84 5.60
CA MET A 27 10.75 -7.37 6.80
C MET A 27 11.43 -6.00 6.60
N ALA A 28 11.86 -5.67 5.38
CA ALA A 28 12.37 -4.36 5.02
C ALA A 28 11.27 -3.30 5.18
N LEU A 29 10.05 -3.55 4.67
CA LEU A 29 8.90 -2.67 4.87
C LEU A 29 8.66 -2.41 6.37
N VAL A 30 8.62 -3.47 7.19
CA VAL A 30 8.44 -3.32 8.65
C VAL A 30 9.53 -2.43 9.27
N GLY A 31 10.79 -2.68 8.94
CA GLY A 31 11.93 -1.94 9.51
C GLY A 31 11.97 -0.48 9.06
N GLU A 32 11.76 -0.23 7.77
CA GLU A 32 11.80 1.11 7.18
C GLU A 32 10.66 1.98 7.65
N THR A 33 9.41 1.49 7.66
CA THR A 33 8.28 2.29 8.12
C THR A 33 8.44 2.67 9.59
N ARG A 34 8.87 1.73 10.46
CA ARG A 34 9.15 2.02 11.87
C ARG A 34 10.23 3.08 12.05
N ARG A 35 11.30 3.01 11.24
CA ARG A 35 12.41 3.97 11.29
C ARG A 35 12.00 5.35 10.78
N ILE A 36 11.25 5.42 9.67
CA ILE A 36 10.81 6.69 9.06
C ILE A 36 9.82 7.41 9.99
N LEU A 37 8.90 6.68 10.64
CA LEU A 37 7.90 7.26 11.53
C LEU A 37 8.36 7.38 12.99
N ASP A 38 9.62 7.04 13.30
CA ASP A 38 10.17 6.98 14.67
C ASP A 38 9.26 6.18 15.64
N ALA A 39 8.74 5.04 15.16
CA ALA A 39 7.69 4.26 15.82
C ALA A 39 8.07 2.78 15.94
N PRO A 40 9.07 2.42 16.78
CA PRO A 40 9.59 1.04 16.85
C PRO A 40 8.56 -0.01 17.28
N GLY A 41 7.51 0.39 18.00
CA GLY A 41 6.42 -0.48 18.44
C GLY A 41 5.26 -0.63 17.47
N MET A 42 5.28 0.06 16.32
CA MET A 42 4.16 0.02 15.37
C MET A 42 3.97 -1.39 14.81
N GLN A 43 2.73 -1.87 14.86
CA GLN A 43 2.35 -3.18 14.33
C GLN A 43 2.14 -3.06 12.82
N ILE A 44 2.84 -3.90 12.07
CA ILE A 44 2.83 -3.92 10.60
C ILE A 44 2.86 -5.38 10.19
N ASN A 45 1.95 -5.77 9.30
CA ASN A 45 1.89 -7.11 8.75
C ASN A 45 1.79 -7.01 7.22
N PRO A 46 2.92 -6.87 6.51
CA PRO A 46 2.92 -6.73 5.07
C PRO A 46 2.90 -8.10 4.39
N THR A 47 2.35 -8.13 3.18
CA THR A 47 2.54 -9.25 2.25
C THR A 47 3.00 -8.69 0.92
N ALA A 48 4.17 -9.11 0.45
CA ALA A 48 4.76 -8.61 -0.79
C ALA A 48 4.58 -9.66 -1.91
N VAL A 49 3.90 -9.26 -2.98
CA VAL A 49 3.61 -10.15 -4.12
C VAL A 49 4.15 -9.59 -5.42
N GLN A 50 4.86 -10.43 -6.18
CA GLN A 50 5.30 -10.08 -7.53
C GLN A 50 4.15 -10.34 -8.51
N VAL A 51 3.75 -9.28 -9.22
CA VAL A 51 2.73 -9.32 -10.28
C VAL A 51 3.37 -8.94 -11.64
N PRO A 52 2.75 -9.30 -12.78
CA PRO A 52 3.31 -9.06 -14.11
C PRO A 52 2.99 -7.64 -14.59
N VAL A 53 3.38 -6.64 -13.79
CA VAL A 53 3.32 -5.22 -14.12
C VAL A 53 4.76 -4.73 -14.30
N PHE A 54 5.03 -4.03 -15.41
CA PHE A 54 6.40 -3.62 -15.75
C PHE A 54 6.94 -2.50 -14.85
N PHE A 55 6.08 -1.55 -14.49
CA PHE A 55 6.46 -0.35 -13.75
C PHE A 55 5.38 0.02 -12.74
N GLY A 56 5.84 0.56 -11.61
CA GLY A 56 4.99 0.99 -10.51
C GLY A 56 4.66 -0.15 -9.55
N HIS A 57 4.52 0.21 -8.27
CA HIS A 57 3.98 -0.65 -7.23
C HIS A 57 2.55 -0.23 -6.92
N SER A 58 1.76 -1.15 -6.40
CA SER A 58 0.41 -0.86 -5.93
C SER A 58 0.23 -1.56 -4.60
N GLU A 59 -0.25 -0.81 -3.61
CA GLU A 59 -0.38 -1.28 -2.24
C GLU A 59 -1.83 -1.16 -1.79
N ALA A 60 -2.38 -2.28 -1.33
CA ALA A 60 -3.68 -2.28 -0.66
C ALA A 60 -3.44 -2.15 0.85
N ILE A 61 -3.68 -0.95 1.38
CA ILE A 61 -3.35 -0.61 2.77
C ILE A 61 -4.61 -0.64 3.63
N HIS A 62 -4.51 -1.35 4.75
CA HIS A 62 -5.47 -1.25 5.85
C HIS A 62 -4.72 -0.62 7.02
N LEU A 63 -5.31 0.38 7.65
CA LEU A 63 -4.69 1.07 8.79
C LEU A 63 -5.71 1.31 9.89
N GLU A 64 -5.23 1.37 11.13
CA GLU A 64 -6.01 1.74 12.29
C GLU A 64 -5.41 3.00 12.91
N THR A 65 -6.25 4.01 13.13
CA THR A 65 -5.85 5.27 13.75
C THR A 65 -6.09 5.25 15.26
N ARG A 66 -5.36 6.09 16.00
CA ARG A 66 -5.56 6.23 17.45
C ARG A 66 -6.97 6.71 17.82
N ASP A 67 -7.46 7.67 17.06
CA ASP A 67 -8.77 8.28 17.18
C ASP A 67 -9.53 8.08 15.87
N LYS A 68 -10.86 7.98 15.92
CA LYS A 68 -11.69 7.78 14.72
C LYS A 68 -11.41 8.86 13.68
N LEU A 69 -11.02 8.42 12.48
CA LEU A 69 -10.87 9.27 11.30
C LEU A 69 -11.89 8.83 10.25
N SER A 70 -12.80 9.71 9.83
CA SER A 70 -13.71 9.39 8.73
C SER A 70 -12.97 9.39 7.39
N ALA A 71 -13.48 8.63 6.42
CA ALA A 71 -12.90 8.61 5.07
C ALA A 71 -12.83 10.01 4.45
N VAL A 72 -13.86 10.84 4.64
CA VAL A 72 -13.90 12.22 4.13
C VAL A 72 -12.78 13.08 4.74
N GLN A 73 -12.50 12.92 6.05
CA GLN A 73 -11.39 13.62 6.69
C GLN A 73 -10.04 13.11 6.18
N ALA A 74 -9.88 11.79 6.03
CA ALA A 74 -8.67 11.19 5.48
C ALA A 74 -8.38 11.70 4.06
N CYS A 75 -9.37 11.72 3.17
CA CYS A 75 -9.22 12.24 1.81
C CYS A 75 -8.74 13.70 1.81
N ARG A 76 -9.27 14.55 2.69
CA ARG A 76 -8.85 15.96 2.80
C ARG A 76 -7.40 16.07 3.26
N LEU A 77 -7.02 15.35 4.31
CA LEU A 77 -5.65 15.36 4.84
C LEU A 77 -4.64 14.86 3.80
N LEU A 78 -4.98 13.81 3.06
CA LEU A 78 -4.13 13.24 2.02
C LEU A 78 -4.03 14.15 0.80
N ALA A 79 -5.11 14.84 0.41
CA ALA A 79 -5.10 15.79 -0.70
C ALA A 79 -4.25 17.04 -0.41
N ASP A 80 -4.11 17.42 0.86
CA ASP A 80 -3.26 18.53 1.29
C ASP A 80 -1.78 18.13 1.49
N ALA A 81 -1.47 16.83 1.44
CA ALA A 81 -0.12 16.33 1.67
C ALA A 81 0.77 16.48 0.42
N PRO A 82 1.99 17.04 0.56
CA PRO A 82 2.87 17.27 -0.58
C PRO A 82 3.30 15.94 -1.23
N GLY A 83 3.18 15.88 -2.55
CA GLY A 83 3.55 14.69 -3.34
C GLY A 83 2.49 13.60 -3.38
N LEU A 84 1.31 13.80 -2.77
CA LEU A 84 0.17 12.90 -2.90
C LEU A 84 -0.90 13.47 -3.83
N THR A 85 -1.49 12.59 -4.65
CA THR A 85 -2.64 12.91 -5.49
C THR A 85 -3.78 11.93 -5.18
N VAL A 86 -4.88 12.45 -4.63
CA VAL A 86 -6.06 11.63 -4.32
C VAL A 86 -6.94 11.50 -5.56
N VAL A 87 -7.10 10.27 -6.05
CA VAL A 87 -8.00 9.90 -7.15
C VAL A 87 -9.02 8.93 -6.60
N ASP A 88 -10.15 9.45 -6.11
CA ASP A 88 -11.16 8.61 -5.46
C ASP A 88 -12.56 9.08 -5.84
N THR A 89 -13.04 8.56 -6.96
CA THR A 89 -14.38 8.83 -7.45
C THR A 89 -15.23 7.55 -7.42
N PRO A 90 -16.47 7.59 -6.90
CA PRO A 90 -17.29 6.40 -6.68
C PRO A 90 -17.94 5.88 -7.99
N GLU A 91 -17.14 5.72 -9.04
CA GLU A 91 -17.55 5.17 -10.33
C GLU A 91 -16.53 4.16 -10.89
N ALA A 92 -16.93 3.44 -11.94
CA ALA A 92 -16.05 2.50 -12.61
C ALA A 92 -14.83 3.22 -13.23
N GLY A 93 -13.63 2.83 -12.81
CA GLY A 93 -12.38 3.49 -13.23
C GLY A 93 -12.03 4.73 -12.42
N GLY A 94 -12.77 5.06 -11.35
CA GLY A 94 -12.50 6.18 -10.46
C GLY A 94 -11.34 6.00 -9.49
N TYR A 95 -10.28 5.29 -9.90
CA TYR A 95 -9.09 5.00 -9.11
C TYR A 95 -7.84 5.03 -9.99
N ALA A 96 -6.70 5.35 -9.41
CA ALA A 96 -5.43 5.37 -10.11
C ALA A 96 -4.87 3.95 -10.30
N SER A 97 -4.24 3.70 -11.44
CA SER A 97 -3.49 2.47 -11.69
C SER A 97 -2.00 2.76 -11.89
N ALA A 98 -1.16 1.79 -11.53
CA ALA A 98 0.29 1.91 -11.65
C ALA A 98 0.76 2.26 -13.08
N VAL A 99 0.09 1.70 -14.10
CA VAL A 99 0.54 1.80 -15.49
C VAL A 99 0.04 3.07 -16.18
N THR A 100 -1.22 3.44 -15.96
CA THR A 100 -1.86 4.54 -16.69
C THR A 100 -1.67 5.90 -16.03
N ASP A 101 -1.61 5.93 -14.70
CA ASP A 101 -1.67 7.18 -13.94
C ASP A 101 -0.35 7.47 -13.23
N ALA A 102 0.24 6.46 -12.57
CA ALA A 102 1.44 6.66 -11.75
C ALA A 102 2.75 6.57 -12.55
N ALA A 103 2.78 5.87 -13.69
CA ALA A 103 4.01 5.68 -14.44
C ALA A 103 4.58 7.02 -14.95
N ASN A 104 5.86 7.28 -14.67
CA ASN A 104 6.57 8.52 -14.99
C ASN A 104 6.02 9.79 -14.29
N GLN A 105 5.34 9.63 -13.16
CA GLN A 105 4.98 10.74 -12.29
C GLN A 105 5.82 10.71 -11.01
N ASP A 106 6.12 11.90 -10.47
CA ASP A 106 6.78 12.03 -9.17
C ASP A 106 5.79 11.85 -8.00
N GLU A 107 4.50 12.01 -8.26
CA GLU A 107 3.43 11.93 -7.26
C GLU A 107 3.07 10.48 -6.92
N VAL A 108 2.64 10.26 -5.68
CA VAL A 108 2.04 9.00 -5.23
C VAL A 108 0.52 9.15 -5.25
N PHE A 109 -0.14 8.23 -5.95
CA PHE A 109 -1.59 8.25 -6.10
C PHE A 109 -2.26 7.43 -5.00
N VAL A 110 -3.32 7.98 -4.41
CA VAL A 110 -4.12 7.29 -3.39
C VAL A 110 -5.58 7.25 -3.83
N SER A 111 -6.20 6.08 -3.71
CA SER A 111 -7.56 5.82 -4.21
C SER A 111 -8.32 4.90 -3.26
N ARG A 112 -9.64 4.81 -3.45
CA ARG A 112 -10.52 3.84 -2.78
C ARG A 112 -10.62 4.00 -1.26
N ILE A 113 -10.42 5.21 -0.76
CA ILE A 113 -10.39 5.50 0.68
C ILE A 113 -11.80 5.32 1.26
N ARG A 114 -11.92 4.46 2.26
CA ARG A 114 -13.19 4.13 2.91
C ARG A 114 -12.99 3.76 4.37
N GLU A 115 -14.06 3.91 5.14
CA GLU A 115 -14.10 3.41 6.51
C GLU A 115 -14.12 1.88 6.51
N ASP A 116 -13.31 1.29 7.37
CA ASP A 116 -13.33 -0.15 7.58
C ASP A 116 -14.63 -0.56 8.29
N ILE A 117 -15.29 -1.58 7.75
CA ILE A 117 -16.53 -2.15 8.32
C ILE A 117 -16.26 -3.11 9.49
N SER A 118 -14.99 -3.47 9.72
CA SER A 118 -14.56 -4.48 10.70
C SER A 118 -13.85 -3.89 11.93
N CYS A 119 -13.30 -2.67 11.82
CA CYS A 119 -12.62 -1.98 12.90
C CYS A 119 -13.16 -0.55 13.04
N GLU A 120 -13.56 -0.15 14.25
CA GLU A 120 -14.15 1.18 14.50
C GLU A 120 -13.21 2.30 14.04
N ASN A 121 -11.92 2.21 14.36
CA ASN A 121 -10.91 3.19 13.96
C ASN A 121 -10.15 2.81 12.67
N GLY A 122 -10.68 1.87 11.89
CA GLY A 122 -10.05 1.37 10.69
C GLY A 122 -10.37 2.20 9.43
N LEU A 123 -9.38 2.29 8.53
CA LEU A 123 -9.50 2.78 7.16
C LEU A 123 -8.91 1.77 6.17
N ASN A 124 -9.40 1.81 4.94
CA ASN A 124 -9.02 0.94 3.82
C ASN A 124 -9.09 1.70 2.50
#